data_AF-A0A3B5LAA9-F1
#
_entry.id   AF-A0A3B5LAA9-F1
#
_cell.length_a   1.000
_cell.length_b   1.000
_cell.length_c   1.000
_cell.angle_alpha   90.00
_cell.angle_beta   90.00
_cell.angle_gamma   90.00
#
_symmetry.space_group_name_H-M   'P 1'
#
loop_
_entity.id
_entity.type
_entity.pdbx_description
1 polymer ?
#
loop_
_entity_poly.entity_id
_entity_poly.type
_entity_poly.pdbx_seq_one_letter_code
_entity_poly.pdbx_strand_id
1 'polypeptide(L)'
;DKTIKHENKKSGNGVVAAHTMASIAPSKGLSNEPGQNSCFLNSALQVLWHLDIFRRSFRQLSSHKCLEDSCIFCALKNIFAQFQFSSEKVLPSDALRSALAKSFQDQQRFQLGVMDDAAECFENILMRIHFHISDETKEDVCTARHCIPHQKFAMTLFEQCVCSSCGASSDPLPFIQMVHYISTTSLCNQAVKMLESRENPTPSMFGELLRNASMGDLRTCPSRCGQQLRIARVLLNSPEIVSIGLVWDSEHSDLAEDVIHSLGTRLRLGDVRNRPGGEPERGGRMG
;
A
#
# COMPACT_ATOMS: atom_id res chain seq x y z
N ASP A 1 45.00 55.57 21.63
CA ASP A 1 44.03 54.52 21.99
C ASP A 1 43.64 53.76 20.74
N LYS A 2 44.11 52.52 20.53
CA LYS A 2 43.47 51.26 20.98
C LYS A 2 41.95 51.36 20.75
N THR A 3 41.30 50.53 19.93
CA THR A 3 40.84 49.16 20.25
C THR A 3 40.06 48.70 18.98
N ILE A 4 40.41 47.58 18.30
CA ILE A 4 39.61 46.32 18.19
C ILE A 4 38.42 46.39 17.19
N LYS A 5 38.13 45.49 16.23
CA LYS A 5 38.50 44.07 15.99
C LYS A 5 38.05 43.61 14.58
N HIS A 6 38.82 42.65 14.05
CA HIS A 6 38.47 41.47 13.24
C HIS A 6 37.43 41.57 12.10
N GLU A 7 37.91 41.56 10.86
CA GLU A 7 37.24 40.89 9.75
C GLU A 7 37.90 39.54 9.51
N ASN A 8 37.11 38.47 9.58
CA ASN A 8 37.58 37.10 9.40
C ASN A 8 37.23 36.59 8.00
N LYS A 9 38.17 35.79 7.49
CA LYS A 9 38.40 35.33 6.13
C LYS A 9 37.30 34.38 5.61
N LYS A 10 36.97 34.54 4.32
CA LYS A 10 36.13 33.63 3.53
C LYS A 10 36.63 32.19 3.59
N SER A 11 35.70 31.24 3.70
CA SER A 11 35.85 29.91 3.10
C SER A 11 34.50 29.48 2.55
N GLY A 12 34.44 29.27 1.24
CA GLY A 12 33.27 28.71 0.57
C GLY A 12 33.15 27.22 0.84
N ASN A 13 31.92 26.72 0.91
CA ASN A 13 31.61 25.34 0.56
C ASN A 13 30.16 25.21 0.12
N GLY A 14 29.97 24.38 -0.90
CA GLY A 14 28.79 24.34 -1.76
C GLY A 14 27.48 24.03 -1.06
N VAL A 15 26.43 24.69 -1.53
CA VAL A 15 25.05 24.39 -1.21
C VAL A 15 24.73 23.05 -1.87
N VAL A 16 24.79 21.97 -1.10
CA VAL A 16 24.15 20.71 -1.46
C VAL A 16 22.64 20.98 -1.39
N ALA A 17 22.00 21.04 -2.55
CA ALA A 17 20.56 21.22 -2.66
C ALA A 17 19.87 20.08 -1.89
N ALA A 18 19.21 20.45 -0.78
CA ALA A 18 18.37 19.53 -0.03
C ALA A 18 17.22 19.06 -0.93
N HIS A 19 17.15 17.75 -1.14
CA HIS A 19 16.08 17.12 -1.90
C HIS A 19 14.71 17.40 -1.26
N THR A 20 13.88 18.08 -2.04
CA THR A 20 12.42 17.98 -2.14
C THR A 20 11.62 18.29 -0.87
N MET A 21 11.12 19.52 -0.78
CA MET A 21 9.96 19.85 0.05
C MET A 21 8.81 18.89 -0.29
N ALA A 22 8.31 18.15 0.69
CA ALA A 22 7.05 17.44 0.57
C ALA A 22 5.96 18.47 0.21
N SER A 23 5.42 18.38 -1.01
CA SER A 23 4.30 19.22 -1.42
C SER A 23 3.08 18.79 -0.61
N ILE A 24 2.80 19.51 0.47
CA ILE A 24 1.59 19.30 1.27
C ILE A 24 0.40 19.58 0.36
N ALA A 25 -0.44 18.56 0.14
CA ALA A 25 -1.67 18.71 -0.62
C ALA A 25 -2.61 19.65 0.13
N PRO A 26 -3.38 20.51 -0.55
CA PRO A 26 -4.54 21.14 0.05
C PRO A 26 -5.45 20.09 0.70
N SER A 27 -5.73 20.24 1.99
CA SER A 27 -6.68 19.38 2.71
C SER A 27 -8.08 20.00 2.60
N LYS A 28 -9.04 19.23 2.10
CA LYS A 28 -10.46 19.61 1.99
C LYS A 28 -11.33 18.45 2.44
N GLY A 29 -12.47 18.76 3.04
CA GLY A 29 -13.49 17.77 3.39
C GLY A 29 -14.25 17.28 2.17
N LEU A 30 -14.96 16.17 2.32
CA LEU A 30 -15.90 15.64 1.34
C LEU A 30 -17.28 15.56 1.98
N SER A 31 -18.32 16.02 1.28
CA SER A 31 -19.69 15.96 1.78
C SER A 31 -20.18 14.52 1.92
N ASN A 32 -21.06 14.29 2.88
CA ASN A 32 -21.76 13.02 3.08
C ASN A 32 -23.06 13.29 3.83
N GLU A 33 -24.09 13.72 3.09
CA GLU A 33 -25.41 14.01 3.64
C GLU A 33 -26.11 12.72 4.13
N PRO A 34 -27.07 12.83 5.06
CA PRO A 34 -27.82 11.67 5.56
C PRO A 34 -28.38 10.80 4.42
N GLY A 35 -28.11 9.49 4.48
CA GLY A 35 -28.56 8.54 3.48
C GLY A 35 -27.68 8.43 2.23
N GLN A 36 -26.67 9.29 2.03
CA GLN A 36 -25.72 9.13 0.93
C GLN A 36 -24.76 7.95 1.13
N ASN A 37 -24.45 7.63 2.38
CA ASN A 37 -23.57 6.53 2.79
C ASN A 37 -22.25 6.48 1.98
N SER A 38 -21.67 7.66 1.67
CA SER A 38 -20.49 7.80 0.81
C SER A 38 -19.17 7.87 1.59
N CYS A 39 -19.20 7.61 2.90
CA CYS A 39 -18.01 7.64 3.76
C CYS A 39 -16.89 6.68 3.28
N PHE A 40 -17.24 5.49 2.80
CA PHE A 40 -16.26 4.52 2.29
C PHE A 40 -15.49 5.06 1.08
N LEU A 41 -16.19 5.69 0.13
CA LEU A 41 -15.59 6.34 -1.04
C LEU A 41 -14.77 7.55 -0.61
N ASN A 42 -15.29 8.37 0.30
CA ASN A 42 -14.61 9.56 0.77
C ASN A 42 -13.27 9.18 1.45
N SER A 43 -13.24 8.13 2.26
CA SER A 43 -12.02 7.59 2.85
C SER A 43 -11.00 7.14 1.80
N ALA A 44 -11.42 6.34 0.80
CA ALA A 44 -10.55 5.90 -0.28
C ALA A 44 -10.01 7.09 -1.11
N LEU A 45 -10.85 8.08 -1.38
CA LEU A 45 -10.49 9.27 -2.15
C LEU A 45 -9.47 10.15 -1.43
N GLN A 46 -9.62 10.32 -0.11
CA GLN A 46 -8.66 11.05 0.72
C GLN A 46 -7.29 10.37 0.71
N VAL A 47 -7.23 9.04 0.82
CA VAL A 47 -5.98 8.28 0.71
C VAL A 47 -5.30 8.57 -0.63
N LEU A 48 -6.01 8.42 -1.75
CA LEU A 48 -5.46 8.64 -3.09
C LEU A 48 -4.98 10.09 -3.29
N TRP A 49 -5.74 11.08 -2.82
CA TRP A 49 -5.38 12.50 -2.95
C TRP A 49 -4.10 12.84 -2.18
N HIS A 50 -3.96 12.31 -0.96
CA HIS A 50 -2.83 12.60 -0.08
C HIS A 50 -1.56 11.79 -0.42
N LEU A 51 -1.66 10.76 -1.25
CA LEU A 51 -0.50 10.08 -1.86
C LEU A 51 0.11 10.95 -2.96
N ASP A 52 1.17 11.71 -2.64
CA ASP A 52 1.82 12.64 -3.57
C ASP A 52 2.29 11.99 -4.88
N ILE A 53 2.88 10.79 -4.80
CA ILE A 53 3.31 10.00 -5.96
C ILE A 53 2.12 9.68 -6.87
N PHE A 54 1.00 9.21 -6.30
CA PHE A 54 -0.22 8.94 -7.06
C PHE A 54 -0.78 10.21 -7.68
N ARG A 55 -1.00 11.26 -6.88
CA ARG A 55 -1.56 12.54 -7.33
C ARG A 55 -0.76 13.14 -8.49
N ARG A 56 0.57 13.17 -8.40
CA ARG A 56 1.44 13.70 -9.47
C ARG A 56 1.38 12.83 -10.72
N SER A 57 1.49 11.52 -10.57
CA SER A 57 1.44 10.58 -11.70
C SER A 57 0.09 10.65 -12.40
N PHE A 58 -1.00 10.63 -11.63
CA PHE A 58 -2.36 10.69 -12.15
C PHE A 58 -2.63 12.00 -12.87
N ARG A 59 -2.13 13.14 -12.36
CA ARG A 59 -2.25 14.43 -13.05
C ARG A 59 -1.63 14.43 -14.46
N GLN A 60 -0.52 13.71 -14.66
CA GLN A 60 0.18 13.65 -15.96
C GLN A 60 -0.55 12.82 -17.02
N LEU A 61 -1.47 11.94 -16.64
CA LEU A 61 -2.24 11.15 -17.60
C LEU A 61 -3.26 12.02 -18.33
N SER A 62 -3.25 12.03 -19.66
CA SER A 62 -4.20 12.79 -20.48
C SER A 62 -5.13 11.92 -21.32
N SER A 63 -4.71 10.69 -21.65
CA SER A 63 -5.47 9.74 -22.47
C SER A 63 -6.03 8.61 -21.64
N HIS A 64 -7.25 8.19 -21.95
CA HIS A 64 -7.93 7.03 -21.37
C HIS A 64 -9.11 6.58 -22.27
N LYS A 65 -9.54 5.33 -22.12
CA LYS A 65 -10.79 4.79 -22.67
C LYS A 65 -11.95 5.31 -21.82
N CYS A 66 -12.60 6.38 -22.28
CA CYS A 66 -13.74 6.97 -21.58
C CYS A 66 -14.98 6.08 -21.70
N LEU A 67 -15.76 5.98 -20.61
CA LEU A 67 -17.05 5.28 -20.56
C LEU A 67 -18.20 6.23 -20.17
N GLU A 68 -18.11 7.47 -20.62
CA GLU A 68 -19.12 8.52 -20.39
C GLU A 68 -19.45 8.65 -18.89
N ASP A 69 -20.72 8.52 -18.52
CA ASP A 69 -21.20 8.66 -17.15
C ASP A 69 -20.69 7.60 -16.17
N SER A 70 -20.22 6.45 -16.67
CA SER A 70 -19.61 5.40 -15.84
C SER A 70 -18.09 5.57 -15.71
N CYS A 71 -17.51 6.63 -16.30
CA CYS A 71 -16.07 6.80 -16.33
C CYS A 71 -15.51 7.28 -14.99
N ILE A 72 -15.04 6.34 -14.17
CA ILE A 72 -14.34 6.61 -12.91
C ILE A 72 -13.10 7.48 -13.12
N PHE A 73 -12.37 7.28 -14.23
CA PHE A 73 -11.19 8.10 -14.55
C PHE A 73 -11.54 9.59 -14.71
N CYS A 74 -12.59 9.91 -15.47
CA CYS A 74 -13.08 11.28 -15.65
C CYS A 74 -13.56 11.90 -14.32
N ALA A 75 -14.36 11.17 -13.56
CA ALA A 75 -14.88 11.66 -12.29
C ALA A 75 -13.74 11.92 -11.29
N LEU A 76 -12.74 11.04 -11.25
CA LEU A 76 -11.56 11.19 -10.40
C LEU A 76 -10.71 12.40 -10.83
N LYS A 77 -10.52 12.62 -12.14
CA LYS A 77 -9.86 13.82 -12.67
C LYS A 77 -10.56 15.10 -12.25
N ASN A 78 -11.89 15.11 -12.32
CA ASN A 78 -12.69 16.27 -11.95
C ASN A 78 -12.55 16.60 -10.46
N ILE A 79 -12.76 15.62 -9.57
CA ILE A 79 -12.67 15.87 -8.13
C ILE A 79 -11.24 16.24 -7.70
N PHE A 80 -10.19 15.66 -8.32
CA PHE A 80 -8.80 16.07 -8.07
C PHE A 80 -8.50 17.49 -8.53
N ALA A 81 -9.11 17.96 -9.62
CA ALA A 81 -9.01 19.35 -10.04
C ALA A 81 -9.70 20.27 -9.01
N GLN A 82 -10.85 19.88 -8.47
CA GLN A 82 -11.53 20.62 -7.41
C GLN A 82 -10.70 20.66 -6.12
N PHE A 83 -10.08 19.55 -5.73
CA PHE A 83 -9.15 19.53 -4.60
C PHE A 83 -8.00 20.51 -4.78
N GLN A 84 -7.46 20.61 -6.00
CA GLN A 84 -6.32 21.47 -6.30
C GLN A 84 -6.69 22.96 -6.40
N PHE A 85 -7.83 23.29 -7.01
CA PHE A 85 -8.10 24.65 -7.50
C PHE A 85 -9.36 25.29 -6.94
N SER A 86 -10.31 24.52 -6.39
CA SER A 86 -11.52 25.11 -5.82
C SER A 86 -11.18 25.96 -4.58
N SER A 87 -12.01 26.97 -4.27
CA SER A 87 -11.99 27.68 -2.99
C SER A 87 -12.78 26.96 -1.89
N GLU A 88 -13.63 26.00 -2.26
CA GLU A 88 -14.53 25.32 -1.33
C GLU A 88 -13.78 24.47 -0.30
N LYS A 89 -14.20 24.52 0.97
CA LYS A 89 -13.59 23.71 2.03
C LYS A 89 -14.11 22.28 2.05
N VAL A 90 -15.31 22.06 1.52
CA VAL A 90 -15.99 20.76 1.44
C VAL A 90 -16.39 20.54 -0.02
N LEU A 91 -16.02 19.39 -0.58
CA LEU A 91 -16.27 19.08 -2.00
C LEU A 91 -17.31 17.96 -2.15
N PRO A 92 -18.15 18.01 -3.20
CA PRO A 92 -19.08 16.94 -3.52
C PRO A 92 -18.38 15.78 -4.25
N SER A 93 -18.55 14.55 -3.77
CA SER A 93 -18.04 13.33 -4.43
C SER A 93 -19.09 12.61 -5.30
N ASP A 94 -20.27 13.21 -5.50
CA ASP A 94 -21.44 12.60 -6.14
C ASP A 94 -21.18 12.09 -7.56
N ALA A 95 -20.39 12.81 -8.35
CA ALA A 95 -20.03 12.39 -9.71
C ALA A 95 -19.22 11.09 -9.70
N LEU A 96 -18.24 10.99 -8.81
CA LEU A 96 -17.44 9.78 -8.65
C LEU A 96 -18.28 8.64 -8.04
N ARG A 97 -19.12 8.97 -7.07
CA ARG A 97 -20.06 8.03 -6.45
C ARG A 97 -21.01 7.40 -7.48
N SER A 98 -21.51 8.20 -8.41
CA SER A 98 -22.40 7.77 -9.49
C SER A 98 -21.66 6.94 -10.54
N ALA A 99 -20.47 7.35 -10.95
CA ALA A 99 -19.65 6.59 -11.89
C ALA A 99 -19.25 5.21 -11.34
N LEU A 100 -18.96 5.14 -10.04
CA LEU A 100 -18.66 3.90 -9.33
C LEU A 100 -19.90 2.97 -9.30
N ALA A 101 -21.06 3.48 -8.91
CA ALA A 101 -22.30 2.70 -8.88
C ALA A 101 -22.66 2.10 -10.25
N LYS A 102 -22.53 2.90 -11.32
CA LYS A 102 -22.75 2.46 -12.71
C LYS A 102 -21.73 1.42 -13.15
N SER A 103 -20.44 1.61 -12.82
CA SER A 103 -19.37 0.68 -13.21
C SER A 103 -19.50 -0.72 -12.59
N PHE A 104 -20.13 -0.81 -11.42
CA PHE A 104 -20.26 -2.05 -10.64
C PHE A 104 -21.72 -2.51 -10.48
N GLN A 105 -22.62 -2.03 -11.35
CA GLN A 105 -24.05 -2.30 -11.29
C GLN A 105 -24.36 -3.80 -11.35
N ASP A 106 -23.69 -4.54 -12.24
CA ASP A 106 -23.93 -5.98 -12.40
C ASP A 106 -23.51 -6.80 -11.17
N GLN A 107 -22.57 -6.26 -10.38
CA GLN A 107 -22.11 -6.89 -9.15
C GLN A 107 -22.96 -6.49 -7.93
N GLN A 108 -23.91 -5.55 -8.11
CA GLN A 108 -24.67 -4.94 -7.01
C GLN A 108 -23.78 -4.28 -5.95
N ARG A 109 -22.57 -3.86 -6.33
CA ARG A 109 -21.59 -3.22 -5.44
C ARG A 109 -21.58 -1.72 -5.62
N PHE A 110 -21.26 -1.00 -4.57
CA PHE A 110 -21.19 0.45 -4.52
C PHE A 110 -22.49 1.11 -5.01
N GLN A 111 -23.66 0.54 -4.74
CA GLN A 111 -24.94 1.11 -5.20
C GLN A 111 -25.31 2.37 -4.42
N LEU A 112 -25.96 3.33 -5.08
CA LEU A 112 -26.29 4.62 -4.45
C LEU A 112 -27.14 4.44 -3.19
N GLY A 113 -26.80 5.19 -2.13
CA GLY A 113 -27.47 5.10 -0.83
C GLY A 113 -27.11 3.87 0.00
N VAL A 114 -26.29 2.96 -0.53
CA VAL A 114 -25.80 1.76 0.20
C VAL A 114 -24.36 2.01 0.65
N MET A 115 -24.04 1.54 1.87
CA MET A 115 -22.69 1.54 2.41
C MET A 115 -21.91 0.34 1.87
N ASP A 116 -20.60 0.50 1.68
CA ASP A 116 -19.72 -0.54 1.16
C ASP A 116 -18.35 -0.47 1.84
N ASP A 117 -17.44 -1.38 1.52
CA ASP A 117 -16.11 -1.43 2.12
C ASP A 117 -15.14 -0.40 1.50
N ALA A 118 -14.41 0.31 2.35
CA ALA A 118 -13.49 1.37 1.92
C ALA A 118 -12.19 0.83 1.31
N ALA A 119 -11.67 -0.29 1.81
CA ALA A 119 -10.47 -0.94 1.27
C ALA A 119 -10.77 -1.54 -0.11
N GLU A 120 -11.90 -2.22 -0.24
CA GLU A 120 -12.34 -2.75 -1.53
C GLU A 120 -12.61 -1.61 -2.53
N CYS A 121 -13.22 -0.51 -2.10
CA CYS A 121 -13.43 0.66 -2.95
C CYS A 121 -12.09 1.25 -3.44
N PHE A 122 -11.10 1.38 -2.56
CA PHE A 122 -9.75 1.81 -2.93
C PHE A 122 -9.12 0.91 -4.00
N GLU A 123 -9.16 -0.42 -3.82
CA GLU A 123 -8.63 -1.37 -4.79
C GLU A 123 -9.36 -1.31 -6.13
N ASN A 124 -10.69 -1.23 -6.09
CA ASN A 124 -11.51 -1.14 -7.30
C ASN A 124 -11.25 0.15 -8.06
N ILE A 125 -11.04 1.29 -7.38
CA ILE A 125 -10.63 2.53 -8.06
C ILE A 125 -9.29 2.33 -8.77
N LEU A 126 -8.30 1.70 -8.13
CA LEU A 126 -7.01 1.41 -8.78
C LEU A 126 -7.19 0.50 -10.01
N MET A 127 -7.96 -0.58 -9.91
CA MET A 127 -8.16 -1.50 -11.03
C MET A 127 -8.96 -0.86 -12.16
N ARG A 128 -9.91 0.02 -11.84
CA ARG A 128 -10.64 0.80 -12.85
C ARG A 128 -9.73 1.81 -13.55
N ILE A 129 -8.79 2.44 -12.84
CA ILE A 129 -7.76 3.26 -13.48
C ILE A 129 -6.93 2.43 -14.44
N HIS A 130 -6.45 1.24 -14.03
CA HIS A 130 -5.74 0.30 -14.91
C HIS A 130 -6.57 0.01 -16.16
N PHE A 131 -7.83 -0.42 -16.00
CA PHE A 131 -8.73 -0.71 -17.12
C PHE A 131 -8.83 0.46 -18.10
N HIS A 132 -8.97 1.69 -17.60
CA HIS A 132 -9.15 2.86 -18.45
C HIS A 132 -7.90 3.24 -19.26
N ILE A 133 -6.70 2.83 -18.85
CA ILE A 133 -5.44 3.30 -19.46
C ILE A 133 -4.60 2.19 -20.09
N SER A 134 -4.90 0.93 -19.82
CA SER A 134 -4.02 -0.19 -20.15
C SER A 134 -4.36 -0.95 -21.43
N ASP A 135 -5.30 -0.41 -22.23
CA ASP A 135 -5.69 -0.98 -23.53
C ASP A 135 -6.08 -2.48 -23.45
N GLU A 136 -6.91 -2.83 -22.46
CA GLU A 136 -7.42 -4.18 -22.23
C GLU A 136 -6.36 -5.23 -21.87
N THR A 137 -5.14 -4.81 -21.51
CA THR A 137 -4.15 -5.72 -20.93
C THR A 137 -4.64 -6.30 -19.61
N LYS A 138 -4.46 -7.62 -19.44
CA LYS A 138 -4.83 -8.29 -18.19
C LYS A 138 -3.96 -7.78 -17.04
N GLU A 139 -4.56 -7.73 -15.85
CA GLU A 139 -3.95 -7.18 -14.65
C GLU A 139 -2.67 -7.92 -14.23
N ASP A 140 -2.59 -9.23 -14.43
CA ASP A 140 -1.47 -10.06 -14.01
C ASP A 140 -0.22 -9.95 -14.91
N VAL A 141 -0.36 -9.35 -16.10
CA VAL A 141 0.72 -9.23 -17.10
C VAL A 141 0.96 -7.79 -17.57
N CYS A 142 0.31 -6.80 -16.95
CA CYS A 142 0.44 -5.41 -17.36
C CYS A 142 1.84 -4.85 -17.05
N THR A 143 2.57 -4.46 -18.10
CA THR A 143 3.89 -3.81 -18.01
C THR A 143 3.87 -2.37 -18.55
N ALA A 144 2.69 -1.79 -18.75
CA ALA A 144 2.54 -0.45 -19.30
C ALA A 144 3.18 0.59 -18.37
N ARG A 145 4.10 1.40 -18.93
CA ARG A 145 4.88 2.39 -18.17
C ARG A 145 4.05 3.52 -17.58
N HIS A 146 2.88 3.79 -18.14
CA HIS A 146 1.94 4.79 -17.65
C HIS A 146 0.88 4.19 -16.72
N CYS A 147 0.84 2.88 -16.51
CA CYS A 147 -0.15 2.25 -15.63
C CYS A 147 0.22 2.48 -14.16
N ILE A 148 -0.41 3.47 -13.53
CA ILE A 148 -0.10 3.86 -12.15
C ILE A 148 -0.24 2.70 -11.15
N PRO A 149 -1.33 1.90 -11.14
CA PRO A 149 -1.44 0.73 -10.27
C PRO A 149 -0.21 -0.19 -10.36
N HIS A 150 0.18 -0.59 -11.57
CA HIS A 150 1.31 -1.53 -11.77
C HIS A 150 2.69 -0.91 -11.57
N GLN A 151 2.87 0.36 -11.91
CA GLN A 151 4.18 1.01 -11.81
C GLN A 151 4.46 1.55 -10.40
N LYS A 152 3.42 1.86 -9.62
CA LYS A 152 3.54 2.55 -8.33
C LYS A 152 3.18 1.66 -7.14
N PHE A 153 2.19 0.78 -7.27
CA PHE A 153 1.65 -0.03 -6.15
C PHE A 153 2.03 -1.50 -6.23
N ALA A 154 2.12 -2.07 -7.44
CA ALA A 154 2.30 -3.51 -7.60
C ALA A 154 3.60 -4.01 -6.95
N MET A 155 3.45 -5.03 -6.12
CA MET A 155 4.53 -5.89 -5.65
C MET A 155 4.60 -7.11 -6.56
N THR A 156 5.69 -7.23 -7.33
CA THR A 156 5.98 -8.45 -8.09
C THR A 156 6.69 -9.42 -7.17
N LEU A 157 6.06 -10.56 -6.92
CA LEU A 157 6.48 -11.54 -5.93
C LEU A 157 6.71 -12.89 -6.57
N PHE A 158 7.51 -13.73 -5.93
CA PHE A 158 7.39 -15.17 -6.10
C PHE A 158 7.35 -15.88 -4.76
N GLU A 159 6.67 -17.03 -4.74
CA GLU A 159 6.66 -17.97 -3.63
C GLU A 159 7.50 -19.20 -3.94
N GLN A 160 8.30 -19.63 -2.98
CA GLN A 160 9.05 -20.88 -3.07
C GLN A 160 9.27 -21.50 -1.69
N CYS A 161 9.20 -22.83 -1.60
CA CYS A 161 9.65 -23.59 -0.43
C CYS A 161 10.97 -24.28 -0.76
N VAL A 162 11.95 -24.24 0.14
CA VAL A 162 13.20 -25.01 0.05
C VAL A 162 13.37 -25.82 1.32
N CYS A 163 13.51 -27.14 1.17
CA CYS A 163 13.75 -28.03 2.29
C CYS A 163 15.22 -27.98 2.72
N SER A 164 15.49 -27.52 3.93
CA SER A 164 16.84 -27.52 4.51
C SER A 164 17.38 -28.94 4.79
N SER A 165 16.50 -29.94 4.91
CA SER A 165 16.92 -31.32 5.21
C SER A 165 17.29 -32.14 3.97
N CYS A 166 16.51 -32.08 2.89
CA CYS A 166 16.76 -32.88 1.68
C CYS A 166 17.10 -32.05 0.43
N GLY A 167 17.11 -30.72 0.52
CA GLY A 167 17.42 -29.82 -0.60
C GLY A 167 16.29 -29.66 -1.62
N ALA A 168 15.17 -30.37 -1.48
CA ALA A 168 14.05 -30.27 -2.41
C ALA A 168 13.41 -28.88 -2.38
N SER A 169 13.21 -28.29 -3.57
CA SER A 169 12.53 -27.01 -3.75
C SER A 169 11.21 -27.18 -4.50
N SER A 170 10.21 -26.35 -4.18
CA SER A 170 9.04 -26.21 -5.04
C SER A 170 9.39 -25.37 -6.29
N ASP A 171 8.56 -25.49 -7.32
CA ASP A 171 8.61 -24.54 -8.43
C ASP A 171 8.29 -23.13 -7.92
N PRO A 172 8.98 -22.09 -8.41
CA PRO A 172 8.69 -20.72 -8.05
C PRO A 172 7.35 -20.29 -8.68
N LEU A 173 6.47 -19.73 -7.87
CA LEU A 173 5.16 -19.22 -8.32
C LEU A 173 5.17 -17.69 -8.34
N PRO A 174 5.36 -17.04 -9.50
CA PRO A 174 5.33 -15.59 -9.60
C PRO A 174 3.89 -15.05 -9.60
N PHE A 175 3.67 -13.90 -8.98
CA PHE A 175 2.40 -13.20 -8.99
C PHE A 175 2.57 -11.71 -8.69
N ILE A 176 1.51 -10.93 -8.94
CA ILE A 176 1.44 -9.51 -8.61
C ILE A 176 0.47 -9.34 -7.43
N GLN A 177 0.88 -8.55 -6.45
CA GLN A 177 0.06 -8.19 -5.29
C GLN A 177 -0.03 -6.66 -5.20
N MET A 178 -1.25 -6.12 -5.23
CA MET A 178 -1.48 -4.67 -5.05
C MET A 178 -1.55 -4.28 -3.57
N VAL A 179 -2.25 -5.10 -2.77
CA VAL A 179 -2.42 -4.90 -1.33
C VAL A 179 -1.88 -6.11 -0.57
N HIS A 180 -1.01 -5.86 0.41
CA HIS A 180 -0.56 -6.87 1.34
C HIS A 180 -1.54 -7.02 2.49
N TYR A 181 -2.42 -8.01 2.39
CA TYR A 181 -3.36 -8.34 3.46
C TYR A 181 -2.70 -9.12 4.60
N ILE A 182 -3.05 -8.74 5.83
CA ILE A 182 -2.59 -9.33 7.09
C ILE A 182 -3.78 -9.39 8.06
N SER A 183 -4.00 -10.55 8.70
CA SER A 183 -5.01 -10.69 9.76
C SER A 183 -4.61 -9.88 10.99
N THR A 184 -5.56 -9.15 11.57
CA THR A 184 -5.33 -8.38 12.80
C THR A 184 -5.01 -9.29 13.98
N THR A 185 -5.65 -10.45 14.08
CA THR A 185 -5.32 -11.47 15.10
C THR A 185 -3.87 -11.93 14.99
N SER A 186 -3.41 -12.23 13.77
CA SER A 186 -2.03 -12.65 13.52
C SER A 186 -1.03 -11.54 13.84
N LEU A 187 -1.38 -10.29 13.50
CA LEU A 187 -0.57 -9.12 13.82
C LEU A 187 -0.41 -8.94 15.33
N CYS A 188 -1.51 -8.87 16.08
CA CYS A 188 -1.48 -8.65 17.53
C CYS A 188 -0.76 -9.79 18.26
N ASN A 189 -1.01 -11.05 17.87
CA ASN A 189 -0.31 -12.20 18.45
C ASN A 189 1.21 -12.15 18.25
N GLN A 190 1.67 -11.68 17.09
CA GLN A 190 3.10 -11.52 16.84
C GLN A 190 3.68 -10.29 17.55
N ALA A 191 2.88 -9.23 17.75
CA ALA A 191 3.29 -8.05 18.49
C ALA A 191 3.56 -8.40 19.96
N VAL A 192 2.66 -9.15 20.61
CA VAL A 192 2.85 -9.63 21.99
C VAL A 192 4.13 -10.46 22.12
N LYS A 193 4.32 -11.47 21.26
CA LYS A 193 5.55 -12.29 21.25
C LYS A 193 6.81 -11.47 21.04
N MET A 194 6.75 -10.47 20.17
CA MET A 194 7.89 -9.59 19.89
C MET A 194 8.24 -8.74 21.12
N LEU A 195 7.24 -8.20 21.82
CA LEU A 195 7.42 -7.42 23.04
C LEU A 195 7.94 -8.27 24.22
N GLU A 196 7.49 -9.51 24.35
CA GLU A 196 8.00 -10.45 25.37
C GLU A 196 9.48 -10.81 25.16
N SER A 197 9.93 -10.84 23.90
CA SER A 197 11.28 -11.27 23.54
C SER A 197 12.30 -10.13 23.41
N ARG A 198 11.86 -8.86 23.40
CA ARG A 198 12.72 -7.70 23.13
C ARG A 198 12.47 -6.56 24.09
N GLU A 199 13.54 -6.08 24.73
CA GLU A 199 13.48 -4.95 25.66
C GLU A 199 13.39 -3.58 24.98
N ASN A 200 13.93 -3.41 23.77
CA ASN A 200 14.08 -2.09 23.14
C ASN A 200 13.50 -2.02 21.71
N PRO A 201 12.80 -0.92 21.36
CA PRO A 201 12.25 -0.74 20.03
C PRO A 201 13.34 -0.52 18.97
N THR A 202 13.28 -1.28 17.86
CA THR A 202 14.18 -1.10 16.71
C THR A 202 13.43 -0.60 15.48
N PRO A 203 14.10 0.11 14.54
CA PRO A 203 13.46 0.57 13.31
C PRO A 203 12.94 -0.55 12.39
N SER A 204 13.37 -1.81 12.57
CA SER A 204 12.88 -2.96 11.79
C SER A 204 11.64 -3.62 12.36
N MET A 205 11.28 -3.35 13.61
CA MET A 205 10.24 -4.11 14.32
C MET A 205 8.93 -4.19 13.55
N PHE A 206 8.47 -3.07 12.98
CA PHE A 206 7.21 -3.09 12.25
C PHE A 206 7.29 -3.96 10.99
N GLY A 207 8.40 -3.91 10.24
CA GLY A 207 8.58 -4.76 9.06
C GLY A 207 8.69 -6.24 9.42
N GLU A 208 9.46 -6.57 10.46
CA GLU A 208 9.56 -7.93 11.00
C GLU A 208 8.21 -8.44 11.51
N LEU A 209 7.43 -7.59 12.16
CA LEU A 209 6.10 -7.90 12.67
C LEU A 209 5.17 -8.28 11.52
N LEU A 210 5.10 -7.45 10.47
CA LEU A 210 4.29 -7.71 9.28
C LEU A 210 4.72 -9.01 8.59
N ARG A 211 6.03 -9.25 8.47
CA ARG A 211 6.58 -10.49 7.92
C ARG A 211 6.15 -11.70 8.73
N ASN A 212 6.27 -11.63 10.06
CA ASN A 212 5.92 -12.73 10.95
C ASN A 212 4.42 -13.01 10.98
N ALA A 213 3.60 -11.96 10.95
CA ALA A 213 2.14 -12.07 10.88
C ALA A 213 1.66 -12.63 9.53
N SER A 214 2.49 -12.55 8.49
CA SER A 214 2.20 -13.07 7.16
C SER A 214 2.61 -14.54 6.96
N MET A 215 3.28 -15.16 7.94
CA MET A 215 3.72 -16.56 7.87
C MET A 215 2.58 -17.50 8.23
N GLY A 216 1.64 -17.71 7.30
CA GLY A 216 0.40 -18.46 7.53
C GLY A 216 0.42 -19.95 7.17
N ASP A 217 1.20 -20.39 6.18
CA ASP A 217 1.04 -21.75 5.62
C ASP A 217 2.30 -22.60 5.73
N LEU A 218 2.19 -23.74 6.40
CA LEU A 218 3.17 -24.82 6.36
C LEU A 218 2.81 -25.77 5.21
N ARG A 219 3.77 -26.01 4.31
CA ARG A 219 3.63 -26.97 3.22
C ARG A 219 4.47 -28.22 3.49
N THR A 220 3.94 -29.39 3.16
CA THR A 220 4.73 -30.63 3.18
C THR A 220 5.85 -30.54 2.15
N CYS A 221 7.04 -31.05 2.50
CA CYS A 221 8.16 -31.13 1.57
C CYS A 221 7.75 -31.80 0.24
N PRO A 222 8.13 -31.25 -0.94
CA PRO A 222 7.81 -31.84 -2.25
C PRO A 222 8.27 -33.29 -2.39
N SER A 223 9.44 -33.63 -1.83
CA SER A 223 9.98 -35.00 -1.80
C SER A 223 9.40 -35.87 -0.67
N ARG A 224 8.43 -35.36 0.09
CA ARG A 224 7.72 -36.07 1.18
C ARG A 224 8.65 -36.69 2.23
N CYS A 225 9.77 -36.02 2.55
CA CYS A 225 10.72 -36.48 3.57
C CYS A 225 10.24 -36.31 5.03
N GLY A 226 8.97 -35.93 5.24
CA GLY A 226 8.37 -35.70 6.55
C GLY A 226 8.49 -34.28 7.10
N GLN A 227 9.28 -33.40 6.46
CA GLN A 227 9.42 -32.00 6.91
C GLN A 227 8.24 -31.12 6.47
N GLN A 228 7.90 -30.17 7.35
CA GLN A 228 7.01 -29.06 7.03
C GLN A 228 7.83 -27.80 6.77
N LEU A 229 7.55 -27.14 5.65
CA LEU A 229 8.31 -26.02 5.12
C LEU A 229 7.48 -24.75 5.19
N ARG A 230 8.13 -23.65 5.56
CA ARG A 230 7.55 -22.31 5.40
C ARG A 230 7.73 -21.85 3.96
N ILE A 231 6.71 -21.19 3.44
CA ILE A 231 6.77 -20.54 2.13
C ILE A 231 7.62 -19.28 2.26
N ALA A 232 8.69 -19.18 1.47
CA ALA A 232 9.44 -17.94 1.32
C ALA A 232 8.77 -17.08 0.25
N ARG A 233 8.42 -15.84 0.60
CA ARG A 233 7.94 -14.82 -0.32
C ARG A 233 9.05 -13.82 -0.60
N VAL A 234 9.44 -13.70 -1.88
CA VAL A 234 10.52 -12.82 -2.32
C VAL A 234 9.96 -11.71 -3.19
N LEU A 235 10.34 -10.48 -2.90
CA LEU A 235 9.96 -9.30 -3.67
C LEU A 235 10.99 -9.03 -4.78
N LEU A 236 10.52 -9.00 -6.01
CA LEU A 236 11.34 -8.88 -7.22
C LEU A 236 11.51 -7.43 -7.69
N ASN A 237 10.67 -6.51 -7.22
CA ASN A 237 10.72 -5.10 -7.58
C ASN A 237 10.81 -4.20 -6.34
N SER A 238 10.85 -2.88 -6.56
CA SER A 238 10.83 -1.87 -5.50
C SER A 238 9.63 -0.93 -5.72
N PRO A 239 8.42 -1.28 -5.27
CA PRO A 239 7.26 -0.41 -5.41
C PRO A 239 7.50 0.93 -4.69
N GLU A 240 6.96 2.01 -5.26
CA GLU A 240 7.06 3.34 -4.67
C GLU A 240 6.01 3.55 -3.56
N ILE A 241 4.90 2.83 -3.63
CA ILE A 241 3.82 2.83 -2.64
C ILE A 241 3.55 1.37 -2.27
N VAL A 242 3.51 1.08 -0.97
CA VAL A 242 3.11 -0.23 -0.45
C VAL A 242 1.79 -0.05 0.31
N SER A 243 0.75 -0.75 -0.13
CA SER A 243 -0.53 -0.81 0.56
C SER A 243 -0.57 -2.05 1.46
N ILE A 244 -0.91 -1.86 2.73
CA ILE A 244 -1.12 -2.94 3.71
C ILE A 244 -2.58 -2.89 4.12
N GLY A 245 -3.30 -3.99 3.90
CA GLY A 245 -4.68 -4.15 4.33
C GLY A 245 -4.73 -4.97 5.61
N LEU A 246 -5.43 -4.48 6.63
CA LEU A 246 -5.62 -5.21 7.88
C LEU A 246 -7.02 -5.83 7.87
N VAL A 247 -7.08 -7.16 7.95
CA VAL A 247 -8.33 -7.92 7.87
C VAL A 247 -8.78 -8.27 9.28
N TRP A 248 -10.01 -7.89 9.61
CA TRP A 248 -10.68 -8.28 10.84
C TRP A 248 -11.24 -9.69 10.67
N ASP A 249 -10.83 -10.61 11.54
CA ASP A 249 -11.29 -12.01 11.47
C ASP A 249 -12.73 -12.18 12.02
N SER A 250 -13.32 -11.12 12.58
CA SER A 250 -14.70 -11.11 13.09
C SER A 250 -15.35 -9.73 12.92
N GLU A 251 -16.68 -9.70 12.80
CA GLU A 251 -17.49 -8.47 12.75
C GLU A 251 -17.47 -7.68 14.08
N HIS A 252 -17.08 -8.32 15.17
CA HIS A 252 -17.10 -7.77 16.53
C HIS A 252 -15.72 -7.86 17.19
N SER A 253 -14.67 -7.52 16.45
CA SER A 253 -13.31 -7.54 16.99
C SER A 253 -13.08 -6.42 18.00
N ASP A 254 -12.46 -6.75 19.12
CA ASP A 254 -12.00 -5.86 20.19
C ASP A 254 -10.53 -5.44 20.04
N LEU A 255 -9.85 -5.90 18.98
CA LEU A 255 -8.42 -5.70 18.76
C LEU A 255 -8.05 -4.32 18.19
N ALA A 256 -8.99 -3.37 18.09
CA ALA A 256 -8.76 -2.09 17.45
C ALA A 256 -7.60 -1.29 18.07
N GLU A 257 -7.57 -1.23 19.40
CA GLU A 257 -6.52 -0.53 20.15
C GLU A 257 -5.16 -1.25 20.00
N ASP A 258 -5.15 -2.58 20.14
CA ASP A 258 -3.93 -3.40 19.97
C ASP A 258 -3.31 -3.27 18.59
N VAL A 259 -4.16 -3.21 17.55
CA VAL A 259 -3.72 -2.97 16.17
C VAL A 259 -3.03 -1.61 16.08
N ILE A 260 -3.65 -0.54 16.60
CA ILE A 260 -3.07 0.81 16.57
C ILE A 260 -1.71 0.85 17.28
N HIS A 261 -1.59 0.20 18.45
CA HIS A 261 -0.32 0.10 19.18
C HIS A 261 0.75 -0.71 18.43
N SER A 262 0.34 -1.64 17.57
CA SER A 262 1.23 -2.44 16.75
C SER A 262 1.74 -1.72 15.50
N LEU A 263 1.16 -0.58 15.12
CA LEU A 263 1.52 0.15 13.90
C LEU A 263 2.82 0.96 14.06
N GLY A 264 3.78 0.71 13.16
CA GLY A 264 4.98 1.54 13.03
C GLY A 264 4.81 2.66 12.01
N THR A 265 5.48 3.79 12.25
CA THR A 265 5.52 4.93 11.31
C THR A 265 6.65 4.84 10.28
N ARG A 266 7.51 3.83 10.41
CA ARG A 266 8.63 3.56 9.51
C ARG A 266 8.59 2.11 9.07
N LEU A 267 8.70 1.92 7.76
CA LEU A 267 8.73 0.60 7.15
C LEU A 267 9.86 0.55 6.14
N ARG A 268 10.81 -0.36 6.34
CA ARG A 268 11.83 -0.66 5.32
C ARG A 268 11.36 -1.87 4.54
N LEU A 269 11.38 -1.76 3.22
CA LEU A 269 10.88 -2.81 2.32
C LEU A 269 11.59 -4.17 2.52
N GLY A 270 12.89 -4.12 2.81
CA GLY A 270 13.69 -5.30 3.13
C GLY A 270 13.32 -5.99 4.44
N ASP A 271 12.58 -5.32 5.32
CA ASP A 271 12.12 -5.86 6.61
C ASP A 271 10.79 -6.61 6.45
N VAL A 272 10.00 -6.32 5.41
CA VAL A 272 8.72 -7.01 5.12
C VAL A 272 8.91 -8.26 4.26
N ARG A 273 9.81 -8.21 3.27
CA ARG A 273 10.01 -9.30 2.30
C ARG A 273 11.49 -9.62 2.12
N ASN A 274 11.77 -10.88 1.80
CA ASN A 274 13.10 -11.28 1.37
C ASN A 274 13.41 -10.64 0.01
N ARG A 275 14.65 -10.18 -0.17
CA ARG A 275 15.18 -9.79 -1.48
C ARG A 275 15.95 -10.97 -2.09
N PRO A 276 16.04 -11.07 -3.42
CA PRO A 276 16.91 -12.05 -4.06
C PRO A 276 18.34 -11.91 -3.52
N GLY A 277 18.91 -13.00 -3.01
CA GLY A 277 20.27 -13.02 -2.44
C GLY A 277 20.39 -12.60 -0.97
N GLY A 278 19.28 -12.34 -0.25
CA GLY A 278 19.31 -12.23 1.20
C GLY A 278 19.50 -13.61 1.84
N GLU A 279 20.58 -13.81 2.59
CA GLU A 279 20.76 -15.04 3.35
C GLU A 279 19.60 -15.21 4.35
N PRO A 280 19.06 -16.43 4.52
CA PRO A 280 18.16 -16.68 5.64
C PRO A 280 18.95 -16.47 6.94
N GLU A 281 18.47 -15.57 7.81
CA GLU A 281 19.02 -15.45 9.16
C GLU A 281 19.01 -16.84 9.80
N ARG A 282 20.21 -17.36 10.06
CA ARG A 282 20.40 -18.64 10.74
C ARG A 282 19.77 -18.51 12.12
N GLY A 283 18.60 -19.13 12.29
CA GLY A 283 18.02 -19.32 13.62
C GLY A 283 19.08 -19.92 14.53
N GLY A 284 19.42 -19.19 15.60
CA GLY A 284 20.45 -19.57 16.55
C GLY A 284 20.16 -20.95 17.13
N ARG A 285 21.09 -21.89 16.91
CA ARG A 285 21.30 -22.97 17.87
C ARG A 285 22.05 -22.36 19.04
N MET A 286 21.37 -22.12 20.15
CA MET A 286 22.04 -22.16 21.44
C MET A 286 22.14 -23.63 21.83
N GLY A 287 23.37 -24.14 21.83
CA GLY A 287 23.74 -25.35 22.56
C GLY A 287 24.00 -25.04 24.02
#